data_AF-A0AAF0IYF7-F1
#
_entry.id   AF-A0AAF0IYF7-F1
#
_cell.length_a   1.000
_cell.length_b   1.000
_cell.length_c   1.000
_cell.angle_alpha   90.00
_cell.angle_beta   90.00
_cell.angle_gamma   90.00
#
_symmetry.space_group_name_H-M   'P 1'
#
loop_
_entity.id
_entity.type
_entity.pdbx_description
1 polymer ?
#
loop_
_entity_poly.entity_id
_entity_poly.type
_entity_poly.pdbx_seq_one_letter_code
_entity_poly.pdbx_strand_id
1 'polypeptide(L)'
;MPSHVYEPIANHALAVYPRLNAPGFESSKVFALTALYLASPPPGFPSQRALGKHLASLYLFILHPTKRRKSEYVPEAPEVFFIHVTKDKTEVGRGTASKFSKRLLQGRTRNVVVMECTDRDLVNIATGKSLVDPMIADKKISIRGDIQKLEQISQILHHERSKLYRSVVTEPEKEKDEAHLDEEPLQYSVGGVPRARL
;
A
#
# COMPACT_ATOMS: atom_id res chain seq x y z
N MET A 1 10.06 21.97 0.88
CA MET A 1 10.63 21.01 1.84
C MET A 1 9.52 20.50 2.77
N PRO A 2 8.96 19.32 2.52
CA PRO A 2 8.57 18.47 3.66
C PRO A 2 8.70 16.97 3.35
N SER A 3 9.73 16.28 3.87
CA SER A 3 9.90 14.83 3.64
C SER A 3 10.30 13.99 4.86
N HIS A 4 10.38 14.55 6.07
CA HIS A 4 11.00 13.82 7.19
C HIS A 4 10.16 13.69 8.48
N VAL A 5 8.88 14.09 8.51
CA VAL A 5 8.04 13.92 9.72
C VAL A 5 7.70 12.45 9.98
N TYR A 6 7.75 11.60 8.95
CA TYR A 6 7.44 10.16 9.04
C TYR A 6 8.57 9.32 9.65
N GLU A 7 9.84 9.69 9.40
CA GLU A 7 10.97 8.91 9.88
C GLU A 7 11.02 8.79 11.41
N PRO A 8 10.78 9.84 12.21
CA PRO A 8 10.83 9.75 13.67
C PRO A 8 9.86 8.72 14.27
N ILE A 9 8.59 8.72 13.86
CA ILE A 9 7.57 7.81 14.42
C ILE A 9 7.83 6.37 13.94
N ALA A 10 8.18 6.20 12.66
CA ALA A 10 8.53 4.89 12.11
C ALA A 10 9.78 4.29 12.78
N ASN A 11 10.80 5.11 13.02
CA ASN A 11 12.02 4.71 13.72
C ASN A 11 11.74 4.41 15.20
N HIS A 12 10.87 5.18 15.85
CA HIS A 12 10.40 4.88 17.20
C HIS A 12 9.66 3.54 17.25
N ALA A 13 8.75 3.28 16.31
CA ALA A 13 8.03 2.02 16.24
C ALA A 13 8.99 0.83 16.07
N LEU A 14 10.05 0.97 15.26
CA LEU A 14 11.10 -0.05 15.15
C LEU A 14 11.89 -0.24 16.45
N ALA A 15 12.14 0.82 17.21
CA ALA A 15 12.79 0.72 18.51
C ALA A 15 11.91 -0.02 19.54
N VAL A 16 10.58 0.17 19.48
CA VAL A 16 9.60 -0.55 20.32
C VAL A 16 9.44 -2.01 19.88
N TYR A 17 9.49 -2.29 18.57
CA TYR A 17 9.33 -3.62 18.00
C TYR A 17 10.58 -4.09 17.23
N PRO A 18 11.73 -4.28 17.91
CA PRO A 18 13.00 -4.61 17.24
C PRO A 18 12.94 -5.95 16.49
N ARG A 19 12.06 -6.88 16.92
CA ARG A 19 11.83 -8.16 16.25
C ARG A 19 11.33 -8.02 14.80
N LEU A 20 10.68 -6.90 14.48
CA LEU A 20 10.17 -6.58 13.14
C LEU A 20 11.23 -5.93 12.24
N ASN A 21 12.41 -5.60 12.76
CA ASN A 21 13.48 -5.03 11.95
C ASN A 21 14.12 -6.10 11.05
N ALA A 22 13.85 -6.04 9.75
CA ALA A 22 14.58 -6.75 8.71
C ALA A 22 15.57 -5.79 8.02
N PRO A 23 16.89 -5.96 8.22
CA PRO A 23 17.89 -5.12 7.59
C PRO A 23 17.76 -5.13 6.06
N GLY A 24 17.78 -3.95 5.44
CA GLY A 24 17.62 -3.80 3.98
C GLY A 24 16.18 -3.79 3.48
N PHE A 25 15.18 -3.95 4.37
CA PHE A 25 13.76 -3.86 4.03
C PHE A 25 13.11 -2.65 4.71
N GLU A 26 12.72 -1.64 3.92
CA GLU A 26 12.05 -0.45 4.43
C GLU A 26 10.63 -0.76 4.93
N SER A 27 10.00 -1.79 4.39
CA SER A 27 8.72 -2.33 4.88
C SER A 27 8.75 -2.68 6.37
N SER A 28 9.92 -2.96 6.97
CA SER A 28 10.06 -3.15 8.42
C SER A 28 9.43 -1.99 9.21
N LYS A 29 9.62 -0.75 8.73
CA LYS A 29 9.02 0.46 9.31
C LYS A 29 7.50 0.43 9.25
N VAL A 30 6.95 -0.03 8.13
CA VAL A 30 5.51 -0.15 7.92
C VAL A 30 4.93 -1.13 8.94
N PHE A 31 5.47 -2.34 9.05
CA PHE A 31 4.94 -3.36 9.98
C PHE A 31 5.13 -2.97 11.45
N ALA A 32 6.26 -2.34 11.80
CA ALA A 32 6.47 -1.84 13.15
C ALA A 32 5.44 -0.77 13.53
N LEU A 33 5.14 0.14 12.61
CA LEU A 33 4.11 1.16 12.80
C LEU A 33 2.71 0.53 12.92
N THR A 34 2.39 -0.45 12.07
CA THR A 34 1.14 -1.21 12.16
C THR A 34 1.00 -1.90 13.51
N ALA A 35 2.08 -2.53 14.01
CA ALA A 35 2.08 -3.15 15.33
C ALA A 35 1.82 -2.14 16.45
N LEU A 36 2.42 -0.96 16.36
CA LEU A 36 2.22 0.13 17.32
C LEU A 36 0.76 0.58 17.36
N TYR A 37 0.12 0.81 16.21
CA TYR A 37 -1.28 1.23 16.15
C TYR A 37 -2.26 0.13 16.54
N LEU A 38 -1.97 -1.13 16.26
CA LEU A 38 -2.80 -2.23 16.73
C LEU A 38 -2.73 -2.41 18.25
N ALA A 39 -1.56 -2.16 18.85
CA ALA A 39 -1.37 -2.24 20.31
C ALA A 39 -1.93 -1.00 21.05
N SER A 40 -1.90 0.16 20.41
CA SER A 40 -2.43 1.42 20.95
C SER A 40 -3.27 2.14 19.89
N PRO A 41 -4.53 1.70 19.70
CA PRO A 41 -5.39 2.20 18.64
C PRO A 41 -5.66 3.70 18.77
N PRO A 42 -5.36 4.50 17.73
CA PRO A 42 -5.72 5.92 17.72
C PRO A 42 -7.25 6.13 17.63
N PRO A 43 -7.75 7.34 17.92
CA PRO A 43 -9.18 7.64 17.85
C PRO A 43 -9.78 7.39 16.45
N GLY A 44 -10.79 6.53 16.39
CA GLY A 44 -11.45 6.13 15.14
C GLY A 44 -10.90 4.86 14.50
N PHE A 45 -9.85 4.26 15.08
CA PHE A 45 -9.35 2.96 14.64
C PHE A 45 -10.37 1.84 14.97
N PRO A 46 -10.55 0.83 14.09
CA PRO A 46 -11.47 -0.26 14.37
C PRO A 46 -11.14 -1.02 15.66
N SER A 47 -12.15 -1.26 16.50
CA SER A 47 -11.96 -2.05 17.73
C SER A 47 -11.47 -3.48 17.41
N GLN A 48 -10.77 -4.11 18.35
CA GLN A 48 -10.34 -5.51 18.22
C GLN A 48 -11.51 -6.45 17.87
N ARG A 49 -12.69 -6.20 18.42
CA ARG A 49 -13.90 -6.96 18.12
C ARG A 49 -14.37 -6.77 16.67
N ALA A 50 -14.26 -5.54 16.14
CA ALA A 50 -14.58 -5.25 14.75
C ALA A 50 -13.58 -5.93 13.79
N LEU A 51 -12.28 -5.84 14.11
CA LEU A 51 -11.22 -6.54 13.37
C LEU A 51 -11.46 -8.05 13.36
N GLY A 52 -11.72 -8.66 14.52
CA GLY A 52 -11.98 -10.08 14.63
C GLY A 52 -13.26 -10.55 13.93
N LYS A 53 -14.27 -9.68 13.80
CA LYS A 53 -15.53 -10.01 13.11
C LYS A 53 -15.39 -9.95 11.59
N HIS A 54 -14.69 -8.95 11.07
CA HIS A 54 -14.65 -8.66 9.63
C HIS A 54 -13.36 -9.11 8.95
N LEU A 55 -12.25 -9.11 9.68
CA LEU A 55 -10.89 -9.30 9.15
C LEU A 55 -10.16 -10.49 9.74
N ALA A 56 -10.86 -11.39 10.46
CA ALA A 56 -10.24 -12.61 10.97
C ALA A 56 -9.65 -13.43 9.81
N SER A 57 -8.32 -13.40 9.74
CA SER A 57 -7.48 -13.99 8.70
C SER A 57 -6.01 -13.89 9.11
N LEU A 58 -5.19 -14.73 8.49
CA LEU A 58 -3.74 -14.58 8.45
C LEU A 58 -3.36 -13.90 7.14
N TYR A 59 -2.79 -12.70 7.23
CA TYR A 59 -2.25 -11.96 6.11
C TYR A 59 -0.74 -12.17 6.06
N LEU A 60 -0.24 -12.76 4.99
CA LEU A 60 1.18 -13.02 4.75
C LEU A 60 1.67 -12.08 3.65
N PHE A 61 2.80 -11.42 3.89
CA PHE A 61 3.45 -10.52 2.97
C PHE A 61 4.83 -11.07 2.64
N ILE A 62 5.00 -11.57 1.42
CA ILE A 62 6.27 -12.09 0.90
C ILE A 62 6.94 -10.95 0.14
N LEU A 63 8.04 -10.45 0.68
CA LEU A 63 8.70 -9.25 0.18
C LEU A 63 10.03 -9.60 -0.46
N HIS A 64 10.12 -9.31 -1.74
CA HIS A 64 11.35 -9.44 -2.49
C HIS A 64 12.23 -8.20 -2.27
N PRO A 65 13.54 -8.38 -2.07
CA PRO A 65 14.46 -7.28 -1.88
C PRO A 65 14.45 -6.35 -3.10
N THR A 66 14.45 -5.04 -2.85
CA THR A 66 14.56 -4.06 -3.94
C THR A 66 16.02 -3.91 -4.32
N LYS A 67 16.38 -4.25 -5.56
CA LYS A 67 17.74 -4.03 -6.08
C LYS A 67 18.05 -2.53 -6.07
N ARG A 68 18.83 -2.06 -5.08
CA ARG A 68 19.37 -0.69 -5.05
C ARG A 68 20.59 -0.59 -5.98
N ARG A 69 20.88 0.63 -6.47
CA ARG A 69 22.09 0.86 -7.29
C ARG A 69 23.35 0.65 -6.43
N LYS A 70 24.42 0.18 -7.07
CA LYS A 70 25.71 -0.28 -6.53
C LYS A 70 26.23 0.54 -5.32
N SER A 71 25.93 0.12 -4.08
CA SER A 71 26.82 0.26 -2.90
C SER A 71 26.19 -0.20 -1.58
N GLU A 72 24.88 -0.43 -1.53
CA GLU A 72 24.19 -0.83 -0.30
C GLU A 72 24.02 -2.35 -0.21
N TYR A 73 24.11 -2.91 1.01
CA TYR A 73 23.79 -4.32 1.25
C TYR A 73 22.34 -4.59 0.84
N VAL A 74 22.15 -5.38 -0.20
CA VAL A 74 20.83 -5.84 -0.66
C VAL A 74 20.67 -7.29 -0.19
N PRO A 75 19.68 -7.60 0.67
CA PRO A 75 19.38 -8.99 1.00
C PRO A 75 19.10 -9.79 -0.26
N GLU A 76 19.58 -11.03 -0.36
CA GLU A 76 19.32 -11.89 -1.53
C GLU A 76 18.01 -12.67 -1.42
N ALA A 77 17.60 -12.99 -0.19
CA ALA A 77 16.41 -13.77 0.08
C ALA A 77 15.19 -12.88 0.37
N PRO A 78 13.97 -13.34 0.03
CA PRO A 78 12.75 -12.65 0.42
C PRO A 78 12.52 -12.76 1.93
N GLU A 79 11.92 -11.71 2.49
CA GLU A 79 11.46 -11.68 3.88
C GLU A 79 9.95 -11.87 3.96
N VAL A 80 9.47 -12.47 5.06
CA VAL A 80 8.03 -12.64 5.27
C VAL A 80 7.58 -11.88 6.50
N PHE A 81 6.61 -11.01 6.30
CA PHE A 81 5.88 -10.37 7.37
C PHE A 81 4.47 -10.92 7.45
N PHE A 82 3.86 -10.85 8.63
CA PHE A 82 2.49 -11.29 8.79
C PHE A 82 1.70 -10.39 9.73
N ILE A 83 0.40 -10.31 9.45
CA ILE A 83 -0.61 -9.77 10.35
C ILE A 83 -1.61 -10.89 10.60
N HIS A 84 -1.68 -11.36 11.83
CA HIS A 84 -2.60 -12.41 12.24
C HIS A 84 -3.73 -11.79 13.06
N VAL A 85 -4.92 -11.71 12.46
CA VAL A 85 -6.12 -11.19 13.11
C VAL A 85 -6.98 -12.37 13.54
N THR A 86 -7.24 -12.46 14.84
CA THR A 86 -8.19 -13.41 15.43
C THR A 86 -9.30 -12.65 16.13
N LYS A 87 -10.29 -13.37 16.68
CA LYS A 87 -11.37 -12.75 17.46
C LYS A 87 -10.84 -12.00 18.68
N ASP A 88 -9.81 -12.55 19.32
CA ASP A 88 -9.37 -12.10 20.64
C ASP A 88 -8.06 -11.32 20.61
N LYS A 89 -7.21 -11.58 19.59
CA LYS A 89 -5.93 -10.88 19.44
C LYS A 89 -5.62 -10.52 18.00
N THR A 90 -4.84 -9.45 17.84
CA THR A 90 -4.13 -9.16 16.60
C THR A 90 -2.64 -9.19 16.86
N GLU A 91 -1.88 -9.84 16.00
CA GLU A 91 -0.44 -9.96 16.11
C GLU A 91 0.24 -9.59 14.79
N VAL A 92 1.27 -8.75 14.88
CA VAL A 92 2.18 -8.47 13.76
C VAL A 92 3.52 -9.12 14.05
N GLY A 93 4.03 -9.83 13.06
CA GLY A 93 5.27 -10.57 13.18
C GLY A 93 6.06 -10.64 11.89
N ARG A 94 7.27 -11.19 12.02
CA ARG A 94 8.21 -11.46 10.95
C ARG A 94 8.65 -12.91 11.03
N GLY A 95 8.88 -13.54 9.89
CA GLY A 95 9.44 -14.87 9.78
C GLY A 95 10.14 -15.08 8.44
N THR A 96 10.90 -16.15 8.34
CA THR A 96 11.45 -16.59 7.05
C THR A 96 10.38 -17.38 6.30
N ALA A 97 10.38 -17.31 4.96
CA ALA A 97 9.45 -18.09 4.14
C ALA A 97 9.50 -19.60 4.46
N SER A 98 10.67 -20.12 4.85
CA SER A 98 10.87 -21.52 5.26
C SER A 98 10.09 -21.95 6.50
N LYS A 99 9.66 -21.01 7.36
CA LYS A 99 8.86 -21.31 8.56
C LYS A 99 7.38 -21.51 8.25
N PHE A 100 6.92 -21.09 7.08
CA PHE A 100 5.53 -21.24 6.67
C PHE A 100 5.36 -22.45 5.77
N SER A 101 4.31 -23.23 5.99
CA SER A 101 4.04 -24.39 5.12
C SER A 101 3.78 -23.92 3.67
N LYS A 102 4.19 -24.73 2.69
CA LYS A 102 3.95 -24.44 1.27
C LYS A 102 2.46 -24.17 0.98
N ARG A 103 1.54 -24.84 1.69
CA ARG A 103 0.09 -24.62 1.55
C ARG A 103 -0.37 -23.24 2.03
N LEU A 104 0.25 -22.70 3.09
CA LEU A 104 -0.01 -21.34 3.58
C LEU A 104 0.48 -20.30 2.58
N LEU A 105 1.71 -20.44 2.09
CA LEU A 105 2.31 -19.51 1.13
C LEU A 105 1.56 -19.51 -0.23
N GLN A 106 0.99 -20.65 -0.61
CA GLN A 106 0.15 -20.76 -1.81
C GLN A 106 -1.27 -20.20 -1.63
N GLY A 107 -1.64 -19.72 -0.43
CA GLY A 107 -2.98 -19.20 -0.16
C GLY A 107 -4.09 -20.25 -0.29
N ARG A 108 -3.75 -21.55 -0.26
CA ARG A 108 -4.72 -22.67 -0.39
C ARG A 108 -5.45 -22.99 0.91
N THR A 109 -5.11 -22.28 1.98
CA THR A 109 -5.71 -22.46 3.30
C THR A 109 -6.81 -21.44 3.49
N ARG A 110 -7.96 -21.88 4.01
CA ARG A 110 -9.08 -20.99 4.32
C ARG A 110 -8.62 -19.89 5.28
N ASN A 111 -9.06 -18.65 5.05
CA ASN A 111 -8.71 -17.46 5.85
C ASN A 111 -7.21 -17.11 5.85
N VAL A 112 -6.49 -17.45 4.78
CA VAL A 112 -5.13 -16.97 4.54
C VAL A 112 -5.13 -16.10 3.29
N VAL A 113 -4.57 -14.92 3.42
CA VAL A 113 -4.36 -13.97 2.32
C VAL A 113 -2.87 -13.81 2.17
N VAL A 114 -2.34 -13.99 0.97
CA VAL A 114 -0.92 -13.85 0.67
C VAL A 114 -0.74 -12.76 -0.36
N MET A 115 0.05 -11.75 -0.03
CA MET A 115 0.52 -10.72 -0.94
C MET A 115 2.00 -10.92 -1.18
N GLU A 116 2.40 -10.94 -2.44
CA GLU A 116 3.79 -11.08 -2.86
C GLU A 116 4.17 -9.92 -3.77
N CYS A 117 5.20 -9.18 -3.40
CA CYS A 117 5.62 -7.95 -4.07
C CYS A 117 7.07 -7.59 -3.72
N THR A 118 7.61 -6.52 -4.31
CA THR A 118 8.90 -5.96 -3.87
C THR A 118 8.74 -5.12 -2.61
N ASP A 119 9.81 -5.00 -1.82
CA ASP A 119 9.85 -4.13 -0.63
C ASP A 119 9.40 -2.70 -0.94
N ARG A 120 9.91 -2.13 -2.05
CA ARG A 120 9.55 -0.77 -2.49
C ARG A 120 8.09 -0.64 -2.87
N ASP A 121 7.53 -1.64 -3.55
CA ASP A 121 6.12 -1.63 -3.95
C ASP A 121 5.22 -1.66 -2.72
N LEU A 122 5.52 -2.49 -1.72
CA LEU A 122 4.77 -2.48 -0.47
C LEU A 122 4.86 -1.12 0.22
N VAL A 123 6.06 -0.52 0.29
CA VAL A 123 6.22 0.81 0.88
C VAL A 123 5.43 1.85 0.10
N ASN A 124 5.39 1.79 -1.24
CA ASN A 124 4.59 2.71 -2.05
C ASN A 124 3.09 2.55 -1.80
N ILE A 125 2.59 1.32 -1.72
CA ILE A 125 1.19 1.02 -1.38
C ILE A 125 0.88 1.52 0.04
N ALA A 126 1.71 1.14 1.01
CA ALA A 126 1.56 1.58 2.40
C ALA A 126 1.68 3.10 2.54
N THR A 127 2.44 3.75 1.66
CA THR A 127 2.57 5.21 1.59
C THR A 127 1.54 5.90 0.69
N GLY A 128 0.60 5.16 0.09
CA GLY A 128 -0.46 5.72 -0.76
C GLY A 128 0.06 6.31 -2.08
N LYS A 129 1.32 6.05 -2.43
CA LYS A 129 1.94 6.47 -3.70
C LYS A 129 1.54 5.57 -4.86
N SER A 130 1.00 4.40 -4.58
CA SER A 130 0.57 3.44 -5.61
C SER A 130 -0.72 2.77 -5.19
N LEU A 131 -1.63 2.62 -6.15
CA LEU A 131 -2.86 1.87 -5.99
C LEU A 131 -2.61 0.38 -6.22
N VAL A 132 -3.40 -0.47 -5.56
CA VAL A 132 -3.25 -1.94 -5.65
C VAL A 132 -3.69 -2.45 -7.03
N ASP A 133 -4.85 -2.02 -7.54
CA ASP A 133 -5.43 -2.58 -8.78
C ASP A 133 -4.52 -2.45 -10.01
N PRO A 134 -3.91 -1.28 -10.30
CA PRO A 134 -2.98 -1.15 -11.42
C PRO A 134 -1.74 -2.05 -11.27
N MET A 135 -1.25 -2.23 -10.04
CA MET A 135 -0.08 -3.07 -9.78
C MET A 135 -0.37 -4.56 -9.96
N ILE A 136 -1.60 -5.00 -9.73
CA ILE A 136 -2.06 -6.36 -10.05
C ILE A 136 -2.07 -6.54 -11.57
N ALA A 137 -2.65 -5.57 -12.30
CA ALA A 137 -2.73 -5.62 -13.77
C ALA A 137 -1.34 -5.69 -14.41
N ASP A 138 -0.38 -4.92 -13.88
CA ASP A 138 1.03 -4.92 -14.28
C ASP A 138 1.81 -6.16 -13.85
N LYS A 139 1.19 -7.08 -13.09
CA LYS A 139 1.85 -8.25 -12.48
C LYS A 139 3.03 -7.91 -11.55
N LYS A 140 3.07 -6.68 -11.02
CA LYS A 140 4.06 -6.24 -10.01
C LYS A 140 3.77 -6.85 -8.64
N ILE A 141 2.50 -7.08 -8.36
CA ILE A 141 2.04 -7.74 -7.13
C ILE A 141 1.19 -8.97 -7.46
N SER A 142 1.39 -10.03 -6.68
CA SER A 142 0.57 -11.24 -6.74
C SER A 142 -0.20 -11.38 -5.44
N ILE A 143 -1.52 -11.55 -5.54
CA ILE A 143 -2.40 -11.75 -4.38
C ILE A 143 -3.06 -13.11 -4.51
N ARG A 144 -3.06 -13.86 -3.41
CA ARG A 144 -3.68 -15.19 -3.29
C ARG A 144 -4.61 -15.19 -2.07
N GLY A 145 -5.79 -15.78 -2.20
CA GLY A 145 -6.81 -15.79 -1.15
C GLY A 145 -7.90 -14.74 -1.36
N ASP A 146 -8.49 -14.26 -0.26
CA ASP A 146 -9.61 -13.31 -0.27
C ASP A 146 -9.10 -11.86 -0.46
N ILE A 147 -9.30 -11.32 -1.66
CA ILE A 147 -8.82 -9.98 -2.03
C ILE A 147 -9.57 -8.86 -1.29
N GLN A 148 -10.86 -9.04 -1.00
CA GLN A 148 -11.67 -8.04 -0.31
C GLN A 148 -11.15 -7.82 1.11
N LYS A 149 -10.73 -8.90 1.77
CA LYS A 149 -10.07 -8.82 3.07
C LYS A 149 -8.72 -8.10 3.00
N LEU A 150 -7.98 -8.23 1.90
CA LEU A 150 -6.73 -7.50 1.69
C LEU A 150 -6.98 -6.00 1.52
N GLU A 151 -7.97 -5.63 0.71
CA GLU A 151 -8.36 -4.23 0.51
C GLU A 151 -8.79 -3.58 1.82
N GLN A 152 -9.59 -4.27 2.63
CA GLN A 152 -10.01 -3.74 3.93
C GLN A 152 -8.84 -3.58 4.92
N ILE A 153 -7.87 -4.51 4.94
CA ILE A 153 -6.69 -4.31 5.79
C ILE A 153 -5.75 -3.24 5.22
N SER A 154 -5.67 -3.12 3.90
CA SER A 154 -4.95 -2.02 3.23
C SER A 154 -5.57 -0.67 3.56
N GLN A 155 -6.90 -0.57 3.62
CA GLN A 155 -7.60 0.61 4.11
C GLN A 155 -7.28 0.90 5.58
N ILE A 156 -7.07 -0.10 6.45
CA ILE A 156 -6.60 0.15 7.82
C ILE A 156 -5.15 0.64 7.83
N LEU A 157 -4.29 0.10 6.97
CA LEU A 157 -2.93 0.61 6.76
C LEU A 157 -2.95 2.06 6.21
N HIS A 158 -4.01 2.45 5.50
CA HIS A 158 -4.15 3.74 4.81
C HIS A 158 -4.99 4.80 5.56
N HIS A 159 -6.03 4.43 6.32
CA HIS A 159 -6.96 5.36 6.95
C HIS A 159 -6.34 6.08 8.15
N GLU A 160 -5.39 5.43 8.82
CA GLU A 160 -4.59 6.07 9.86
C GLU A 160 -3.59 7.09 9.30
N ARG A 161 -3.41 7.11 7.99
CA ARG A 161 -2.47 7.99 7.32
C ARG A 161 -3.12 9.34 6.99
N SER A 162 -4.33 9.42 6.42
CA SER A 162 -4.94 10.71 6.04
C SER A 162 -5.11 11.71 7.19
N LYS A 163 -5.19 11.26 8.45
CA LYS A 163 -5.21 12.14 9.64
C LYS A 163 -3.81 12.56 10.12
N LEU A 164 -2.78 11.75 9.86
CA LEU A 164 -1.38 12.04 10.20
C LEU A 164 -0.67 12.88 9.12
N TYR A 165 -1.09 12.79 7.85
CA TYR A 165 -0.65 13.63 6.74
C TYR A 165 -1.57 14.86 6.58
N ARG A 166 -1.50 15.87 7.46
CA ARG A 166 -2.03 17.22 7.13
C ARG A 166 -1.26 17.88 5.97
N SER A 167 -1.05 17.17 4.88
CA SER A 167 -0.34 17.60 3.68
C SER A 167 -0.79 16.71 2.52
N VAL A 168 -1.70 17.29 1.73
CA VAL A 168 -2.02 16.95 0.34
C VAL A 168 -2.51 15.51 0.12
N VAL A 169 -3.82 15.40 -0.07
CA VAL A 169 -4.37 14.42 -1.00
C VAL A 169 -3.70 14.72 -2.34
N THR A 170 -2.58 14.08 -2.65
CA THR A 170 -2.24 13.87 -4.05
C THR A 170 -3.16 12.75 -4.45
N GLU A 171 -4.29 13.12 -5.03
CA GLU A 171 -5.01 12.19 -5.89
C GLU A 171 -3.96 11.52 -6.79
N PRO A 172 -4.02 10.20 -6.99
CA PRO A 172 -3.13 9.54 -7.93
C PRO A 172 -3.30 10.26 -9.27
N GLU A 173 -2.23 10.85 -9.80
CA GLU A 173 -2.26 11.46 -11.12
C GLU A 173 -2.72 10.38 -12.09
N LYS A 174 -3.97 10.48 -12.55
CA LYS A 174 -4.38 9.82 -13.78
C LYS A 174 -3.41 10.33 -14.84
N GLU A 175 -2.68 9.42 -15.48
CA GLU A 175 -1.94 9.73 -16.69
C GLU A 175 -2.88 10.52 -17.60
N LYS A 176 -2.52 11.78 -17.86
CA LYS A 176 -3.19 12.57 -18.87
C LYS A 176 -2.81 11.93 -20.19
N ASP A 177 -3.80 11.37 -20.89
CA ASP A 177 -3.67 11.04 -22.29
C ASP A 177 -3.29 12.31 -23.06
N GLU A 178 -2.00 12.49 -23.34
CA GLU A 178 -1.52 13.40 -24.37
C GLU A 178 -1.69 12.69 -25.70
N ALA A 179 -2.76 13.00 -26.42
CA ALA A 179 -2.83 12.76 -27.85
C ALA A 179 -3.69 13.81 -28.57
N HIS A 180 -2.99 14.64 -29.34
CA HIS A 180 -3.41 15.34 -30.56
C HIS A 180 -4.54 16.39 -30.50
N LEU A 181 -4.11 17.66 -30.46
CA LEU A 181 -4.82 18.77 -31.10
C LEU A 181 -4.57 18.70 -32.60
N ASP A 182 -5.57 18.29 -33.38
CA ASP A 182 -5.64 18.61 -34.80
C ASP A 182 -6.57 19.82 -34.98
N GLU A 183 -5.99 20.92 -35.43
CA GLU A 183 -6.69 22.13 -35.84
C GLU A 183 -7.45 21.88 -37.15
N GLU A 184 -8.76 22.07 -37.13
CA GLU A 184 -9.57 22.23 -38.35
C GLU A 184 -10.38 23.54 -38.23
N PRO A 185 -10.18 24.53 -39.12
CA PRO A 185 -10.94 25.78 -39.09
C PRO A 185 -12.32 25.58 -39.73
N LEU A 186 -13.38 25.64 -38.90
CA LEU A 186 -14.77 25.69 -39.37
C LEU A 186 -15.04 27.01 -40.10
N GLN A 187 -15.02 26.96 -41.43
CA GLN A 187 -15.66 27.94 -42.30
C GLN A 187 -17.18 27.92 -42.06
N TYR A 188 -17.72 29.02 -41.54
CA TYR A 188 -19.16 29.31 -41.63
C TYR A 188 -19.35 30.60 -42.43
N SER A 189 -19.69 30.41 -43.69
CA SER A 189 -20.19 31.42 -44.61
C SER A 189 -21.72 31.35 -44.68
N VAL A 190 -22.41 32.32 -44.09
CA VAL A 190 -23.78 32.78 -44.44
C VAL A 190 -23.86 34.22 -43.90
N GLY A 191 -23.93 35.32 -44.64
CA GLY A 191 -24.75 35.63 -45.81
C GLY A 191 -25.99 36.40 -45.35
N GLY A 192 -26.06 37.74 -45.48
CA GLY A 192 -27.28 38.46 -45.05
C GLY A 192 -27.38 40.00 -45.00
N VAL A 193 -26.71 40.76 -45.88
CA VAL A 193 -27.22 42.00 -46.58
C VAL A 193 -27.68 43.25 -45.73
N PRO A 194 -27.99 44.43 -46.33
CA PRO A 194 -27.10 45.59 -46.54
C PRO A 194 -27.45 46.88 -45.78
N ARG A 195 -26.49 47.83 -45.80
CA ARG A 195 -26.65 49.26 -45.45
C ARG A 195 -27.65 49.98 -46.35
N ALA A 196 -28.46 50.86 -45.75
CA ALA A 196 -28.95 52.08 -46.39
C ALA A 196 -28.65 53.28 -45.48
N ARG A 197 -28.06 54.34 -46.05
CA ARG A 197 -28.03 55.70 -45.49
C ARG A 197 -29.05 56.52 -46.26
N LEU A 198 -30.05 57.05 -45.57
CA LEU A 198 -30.51 58.44 -45.55
C LEU A 198 -31.73 58.52 -44.61
#